data_AF-A0A2T6ZKB7-F1
#
_entry.id   AF-A0A2T6ZKB7-F1
#
_cell.length_a   1.000
_cell.length_b   1.000
_cell.length_c   1.000
_cell.angle_alpha   90.00
_cell.angle_beta   90.00
_cell.angle_gamma   90.00
#
_symmetry.space_group_name_H-M   'P 1'
#
loop_
_entity.id
_entity.type
_entity.pdbx_description
1 polymer ?
#
loop_
_entity_poly.entity_id
_entity_poly.type
_entity_poly.pdbx_seq_one_letter_code
_entity_poly.pdbx_strand_id
1 'polypeptide(L)'
;MSFDRLPSLEAQPTTSHATGYSDSPEFDRLTTQLSSQLFTLTSNISNLSRELSLVGTKRDSEALRERVKKLLNETRAGFKSVGEGVKKVQDWPDVSPSQRFVQQKLSREMSSTLADFQTIQRLSAEKTRDYVTAARQAQQLTHDEDVPTNDLAYSPPKSGGQQQQVQVPLIQQQLALAQQDEGDFQESLIVEREEESRGIEQGITELNEIFRDLGTMVSQQGEIIDDIEVYVGNTATSTKAA
;
A
#
# COMPACT_ATOMS: atom_id res chain seq x y z
N MET A 1 25.98 73.08 -45.99
CA MET A 1 26.61 71.99 -45.22
C MET A 1 26.08 72.09 -43.78
N SER A 2 24.79 71.85 -43.46
CA SER A 2 24.05 70.56 -43.51
C SER A 2 24.97 69.43 -43.03
N PHE A 3 24.75 68.78 -41.89
CA PHE A 3 23.60 67.93 -41.62
C PHE A 3 23.12 67.97 -40.16
N ASP A 4 21.90 68.46 -40.03
CA ASP A 4 20.89 68.01 -39.07
C ASP A 4 20.45 66.57 -39.43
N ARG A 5 19.84 65.86 -38.47
CA ARG A 5 19.28 64.48 -38.50
C ARG A 5 20.10 63.40 -37.79
N LEU A 6 19.76 63.21 -36.52
CA LEU A 6 19.63 61.88 -35.92
C LEU A 6 18.69 61.01 -36.79
N PRO A 7 19.05 59.76 -37.09
CA PRO A 7 18.09 58.71 -37.30
C PRO A 7 18.09 57.79 -36.08
N SER A 8 16.95 57.79 -35.40
CA SER A 8 16.50 56.69 -34.56
C SER A 8 16.51 55.40 -35.38
N LEU A 9 17.49 54.53 -35.16
CA LEU A 9 17.43 53.15 -35.63
C LEU A 9 17.20 52.25 -34.42
N GLU A 10 15.94 51.84 -34.29
CA GLU A 10 15.52 50.52 -33.82
C GLU A 10 16.17 49.99 -32.54
N ALA A 11 15.62 50.44 -31.41
CA ALA A 11 15.47 49.54 -30.27
C ALA A 11 14.52 48.41 -30.70
N GLN A 12 15.08 47.35 -31.26
CA GLN A 12 14.39 46.09 -31.48
C GLN A 12 13.87 45.62 -30.12
N PRO A 13 12.56 45.41 -29.91
CA PRO A 13 12.12 44.73 -28.72
C PRO A 13 12.75 43.35 -28.80
N THR A 14 13.68 43.05 -27.88
CA THR A 14 14.08 41.68 -27.61
C THR A 14 12.80 40.99 -27.18
N THR A 15 12.09 40.38 -28.12
CA THR A 15 11.16 39.30 -27.83
C THR A 15 12.05 38.27 -27.18
N SER A 16 12.09 38.29 -25.85
CA SER A 16 12.53 37.17 -25.06
C SER A 16 11.67 36.01 -25.52
N HIS A 17 12.17 35.26 -26.50
CA HIS A 17 11.81 33.87 -26.66
C HIS A 17 12.12 33.27 -25.29
N ALA A 18 11.07 33.16 -24.47
CA ALA A 18 11.08 32.37 -23.28
C ALA A 18 11.36 30.95 -23.77
N THR A 19 12.65 30.60 -23.82
CA THR A 19 13.07 29.21 -23.79
C THR A 19 12.33 28.63 -22.60
N GLY A 20 11.43 27.67 -22.85
CA GLY A 20 10.48 27.08 -21.89
C GLY A 20 11.14 26.28 -20.77
N TYR A 21 12.18 26.84 -20.16
CA TYR A 21 12.91 26.32 -19.02
C TYR A 21 12.50 27.17 -17.82
N SER A 22 11.33 26.84 -17.24
CA SER A 22 11.01 27.30 -15.90
C SER A 22 11.80 26.41 -14.93
N ASP A 23 12.97 26.88 -14.52
CA ASP A 23 13.68 26.26 -13.40
C ASP A 23 12.78 26.41 -12.16
N SER A 24 12.11 25.31 -11.79
CA SER A 24 11.09 25.28 -10.74
C SER A 24 11.67 24.53 -9.53
N PRO A 25 12.52 25.17 -8.71
CA PRO A 25 13.21 24.49 -7.60
C PRO A 25 12.25 23.88 -6.57
N GLU A 26 11.04 24.43 -6.45
CA GLU A 26 9.98 23.88 -5.59
C GLU A 26 9.39 22.57 -6.14
N PHE A 27 9.29 22.43 -7.47
CA PHE A 27 8.87 21.18 -8.11
C PHE A 27 9.91 20.09 -7.83
N ASP A 28 11.19 20.40 -8.03
CA ASP A 28 12.28 19.44 -7.85
C ASP A 28 12.40 19.00 -6.38
N ARG A 29 12.22 19.93 -5.44
CA ARG A 29 12.18 19.62 -4.00
C ARG A 29 11.03 18.68 -3.67
N LEU A 30 9.82 19.01 -4.12
CA LEU A 30 8.63 18.21 -3.83
C LEU A 30 8.73 16.81 -4.44
N THR A 31 9.13 16.71 -5.70
CA THR A 31 9.29 15.42 -6.39
C THR A 31 10.39 14.56 -5.75
N THR A 32 11.52 15.15 -5.38
CA THR A 32 12.59 14.44 -4.65
C THR A 32 12.12 13.92 -3.30
N GLN A 33 11.38 14.76 -2.55
CA GLN A 33 10.79 14.35 -1.27
C GLN A 33 9.81 13.18 -1.46
N LEU A 34 8.93 13.24 -2.46
CA LEU A 34 7.96 12.18 -2.76
C LEU A 34 8.64 10.88 -3.17
N SER A 35 9.69 10.94 -3.99
CA SER A 35 10.50 9.75 -4.33
C SER A 35 11.14 9.13 -3.10
N SER A 36 11.66 9.94 -2.17
CA SER A 36 12.20 9.43 -0.90
C SER A 36 11.11 8.76 -0.05
N GLN A 37 9.92 9.37 0.05
CA GLN A 37 8.81 8.79 0.80
C GLN A 37 8.33 7.47 0.17
N LEU A 38 8.23 7.40 -1.16
CA LEU A 38 7.90 6.15 -1.89
C LEU A 38 8.93 5.05 -1.67
N PHE A 39 10.22 5.40 -1.61
CA PHE A 39 11.28 4.45 -1.29
C PHE A 39 11.13 3.91 0.15
N THR A 40 10.81 4.79 1.11
CA THR A 40 10.49 4.37 2.49
C THR A 40 9.27 3.46 2.52
N LEU A 41 8.20 3.77 1.78
CA LEU A 41 7.00 2.92 1.70
C LEU A 41 7.32 1.54 1.14
N THR A 42 8.10 1.45 0.06
CA THR A 42 8.56 0.18 -0.51
C THR A 42 9.37 -0.65 0.50
N SER A 43 10.22 0.03 1.28
CA SER A 43 11.00 -0.61 2.35
C SER A 43 10.10 -1.12 3.48
N ASN A 44 9.10 -0.33 3.88
CA ASN A 44 8.11 -0.71 4.89
C ASN A 44 7.30 -1.92 4.43
N ILE A 45 6.84 -1.98 3.18
CA ILE A 45 6.12 -3.12 2.61
C ILE A 45 6.97 -4.39 2.66
N SER A 46 8.26 -4.28 2.31
CA SER A 46 9.19 -5.40 2.38
C SER A 46 9.42 -5.89 3.81
N ASN A 47 9.53 -4.98 4.77
CA ASN A 47 9.58 -5.30 6.21
C ASN A 47 8.30 -5.99 6.66
N LEU A 48 7.14 -5.45 6.26
CA LEU A 48 5.83 -5.94 6.65
C LEU A 48 5.59 -7.35 6.12
N SER A 49 5.95 -7.61 4.87
CA SER A 49 5.90 -8.96 4.29
C SER A 49 6.73 -9.97 5.09
N ARG A 50 7.95 -9.59 5.50
CA ARG A 50 8.81 -10.44 6.34
C ARG A 50 8.20 -10.69 7.72
N GLU A 51 7.75 -9.65 8.41
CA GLU A 51 7.15 -9.80 9.75
C GLU A 51 5.84 -10.60 9.69
N LEU A 52 4.98 -10.32 8.70
CA LEU A 52 3.71 -11.01 8.50
C LEU A 52 3.89 -12.50 8.17
N SER A 53 4.98 -12.86 7.48
CA SER A 53 5.31 -14.28 7.21
C SER A 53 5.56 -15.09 8.50
N LEU A 54 5.94 -14.43 9.59
CA LEU A 54 6.18 -15.06 10.89
C LEU A 54 4.90 -15.18 11.73
N VAL A 55 3.87 -14.37 11.45
CA VAL A 55 2.56 -14.44 12.12
C VAL A 55 1.87 -15.76 11.77
N GLY A 56 1.39 -16.47 12.78
CA GLY A 56 0.82 -17.82 12.68
C GLY A 56 1.85 -18.95 12.66
N THR A 57 3.15 -18.66 12.80
CA THR A 57 4.20 -19.68 12.90
C THR A 57 4.62 -19.92 14.35
N LYS A 58 5.55 -20.86 14.59
CA LYS A 58 6.16 -21.08 15.92
C LYS A 58 6.90 -19.85 16.48
N ARG A 59 7.19 -18.85 15.65
CA ARG A 59 7.88 -17.61 16.02
C ARG A 59 6.92 -16.43 16.22
N ASP A 60 5.62 -16.71 16.17
CA ASP A 60 4.60 -15.70 16.42
C ASP A 60 4.64 -15.23 17.88
N SER A 61 4.36 -13.95 18.09
CA SER A 61 4.33 -13.31 19.40
C SER A 61 3.48 -12.04 19.34
N GLU A 62 2.91 -11.64 20.47
CA GLU A 62 2.14 -10.40 20.58
C GLU A 62 2.96 -9.17 20.13
N ALA A 63 4.22 -9.10 20.54
CA ALA A 63 5.15 -8.03 20.14
C ALA A 63 5.46 -8.01 18.63
N LEU A 64 5.44 -9.15 17.94
CA LEU A 64 5.54 -9.19 16.47
C LEU A 64 4.26 -8.63 15.84
N ARG A 65 3.10 -9.03 16.34
CA ARG A 65 1.80 -8.60 15.80
C ARG A 65 1.56 -7.10 15.98
N GLU A 66 1.95 -6.55 17.14
CA GLU A 66 1.87 -5.11 17.37
C GLU A 66 2.80 -4.32 16.43
N ARG A 67 3.99 -4.86 16.12
CA ARG A 67 4.88 -4.27 15.11
C ARG A 67 4.26 -4.29 13.71
N VAL A 68 3.64 -5.40 13.31
CA VAL A 68 2.91 -5.50 12.03
C VAL A 68 1.80 -4.46 11.97
N LYS A 69 0.98 -4.34 13.02
CA LYS A 69 -0.10 -3.34 13.13
C LYS A 69 0.43 -1.91 13.01
N LYS A 70 1.51 -1.59 13.72
CA LYS A 70 2.16 -0.28 13.64
C LYS A 70 2.66 0.00 12.23
N LEU A 71 3.38 -0.93 11.61
CA LEU A 71 3.89 -0.79 10.24
C LEU A 71 2.75 -0.64 9.21
N LEU A 72 1.62 -1.35 9.40
CA LEU A 72 0.44 -1.22 8.53
C LEU A 72 -0.12 0.20 8.60
N ASN A 73 -0.27 0.76 9.80
CA ASN A 73 -0.79 2.10 10.01
C ASN A 73 0.16 3.18 9.49
N GLU A 74 1.47 3.06 9.77
CA GLU A 74 2.49 3.99 9.27
C GLU A 74 2.56 3.98 7.74
N THR A 75 2.53 2.80 7.12
CA THR A 75 2.56 2.66 5.66
C THR A 75 1.30 3.27 5.04
N ARG A 76 0.12 3.03 5.64
CA ARG A 76 -1.15 3.63 5.19
C ARG A 76 -1.13 5.16 5.27
N ALA A 77 -0.67 5.72 6.39
CA ALA A 77 -0.55 7.16 6.56
C ALA A 77 0.43 7.78 5.55
N GLY A 78 1.54 7.09 5.27
CA GLY A 78 2.49 7.52 4.25
C GLY A 78 1.89 7.53 2.85
N PHE A 79 1.05 6.55 2.47
CA PHE A 79 0.32 6.58 1.20
C PHE A 79 -0.64 7.76 1.07
N LYS A 80 -1.32 8.16 2.15
CA LYS A 80 -2.16 9.38 2.15
C LYS A 80 -1.31 10.62 1.87
N SER A 81 -0.20 10.78 2.60
CA SER A 81 0.72 11.91 2.43
C SER A 81 1.34 11.97 1.03
N VAL A 82 1.82 10.83 0.52
CA VAL A 82 2.38 10.75 -0.84
C VAL A 82 1.30 11.03 -1.87
N GLY A 83 0.08 10.52 -1.68
CA GLY A 83 -1.04 10.76 -2.59
C GLY A 83 -1.41 12.22 -2.73
N GLU A 84 -1.48 12.96 -1.62
CA GLU A 84 -1.68 14.41 -1.65
C GLU A 84 -0.54 15.15 -2.37
N GLY A 85 0.70 14.73 -2.13
CA GLY A 85 1.87 15.30 -2.81
C GLY A 85 1.88 15.02 -4.31
N VAL A 86 1.53 13.80 -4.73
CA VAL A 86 1.41 13.43 -6.14
C VAL A 86 0.32 14.25 -6.82
N LYS A 87 -0.83 14.48 -6.16
CA LYS A 87 -1.88 15.39 -6.68
C LYS A 87 -1.34 16.81 -6.90
N LYS A 88 -0.63 17.37 -5.92
CA LYS A 88 0.01 18.70 -6.06
C LYS A 88 1.03 18.75 -7.21
N VAL A 89 1.78 17.67 -7.40
CA VAL A 89 2.73 17.54 -8.51
C VAL A 89 2.01 17.46 -9.85
N GLN A 90 0.83 16.81 -9.92
CA GLN A 90 0.02 16.73 -11.14
C GLN A 90 -0.63 18.07 -11.51
N ASP A 91 -1.12 18.81 -10.53
CA ASP A 91 -1.75 20.12 -10.73
C ASP A 91 -0.73 21.26 -10.96
N TRP A 92 0.55 20.94 -11.15
CA TRP A 92 1.61 21.92 -11.31
C TRP A 92 1.45 22.70 -12.63
N PRO A 93 1.50 24.05 -12.61
CA PRO A 93 1.34 24.85 -13.83
C PRO A 93 2.61 24.83 -14.70
N ASP A 94 2.42 25.05 -16.00
CA ASP A 94 3.50 25.29 -16.99
C ASP A 94 4.67 24.28 -16.91
N VAL A 95 4.29 23.00 -16.92
CA VAL A 95 5.21 21.86 -16.78
C VAL A 95 6.07 21.68 -18.02
N SER A 96 7.39 21.62 -17.85
CA SER A 96 8.31 21.28 -18.94
C SER A 96 8.20 19.79 -19.33
N PRO A 97 8.64 19.38 -20.53
CA PRO A 97 8.61 17.97 -20.94
C PRO A 97 9.33 17.02 -19.96
N SER A 98 10.43 17.46 -19.35
CA SER A 98 11.15 16.67 -18.36
C SER A 98 10.38 16.55 -17.03
N GLN A 99 9.77 17.63 -16.56
CA GLN A 99 8.93 17.62 -15.37
C GLN A 99 7.68 16.75 -15.58
N ARG A 100 7.10 16.76 -16.79
CA ARG A 100 5.97 15.90 -17.15
C ARG A 100 6.32 14.41 -17.06
N PHE A 101 7.52 14.05 -17.50
CA PHE A 101 8.03 12.68 -17.31
C PHE A 101 8.13 12.31 -15.82
N VAL A 102 8.62 13.22 -14.97
CA VAL A 102 8.71 12.99 -13.52
C VAL A 102 7.32 12.82 -12.88
N GLN A 103 6.33 13.64 -13.25
CA GLN A 103 4.94 13.50 -12.81
C GLN A 103 4.39 12.10 -13.12
N GLN A 104 4.58 11.65 -14.36
CA GLN A 104 4.12 10.34 -14.82
C GLN A 104 4.82 9.18 -14.11
N LYS A 105 6.14 9.31 -13.92
CA LYS A 105 6.93 8.30 -13.23
C LYS A 105 6.47 8.15 -11.79
N LEU A 106 6.32 9.25 -11.04
CA LEU A 106 5.85 9.24 -9.66
C LEU A 106 4.48 8.60 -9.51
N SER A 107 3.55 8.92 -10.42
CA SER A 107 2.18 8.38 -10.37
C SER A 107 2.15 6.87 -10.63
N ARG A 108 2.97 6.38 -11.58
CA ARG A 108 3.12 4.96 -11.87
C ARG A 108 3.79 4.21 -10.72
N GLU A 109 4.87 4.74 -10.17
CA GLU A 109 5.57 4.16 -9.02
C GLU A 109 4.62 4.08 -7.82
N MET A 110 3.93 5.17 -7.48
CA MET A 110 2.95 5.16 -6.39
C MET A 110 1.85 4.12 -6.60
N SER A 111 1.30 4.02 -7.82
CA SER A 111 0.25 3.05 -8.14
C SER A 111 0.75 1.61 -7.97
N SER A 112 1.97 1.31 -8.43
CA SER A 112 2.60 0.00 -8.28
C SER A 112 2.84 -0.33 -6.80
N THR A 113 3.48 0.56 -6.05
CA THR A 113 3.79 0.36 -4.63
C THR A 113 2.51 0.22 -3.80
N LEU A 114 1.44 0.95 -4.16
CA LEU A 114 0.13 0.83 -3.50
C LEU A 114 -0.52 -0.54 -3.75
N ALA A 115 -0.42 -1.07 -4.97
CA ALA A 115 -0.92 -2.41 -5.30
C ALA A 115 -0.18 -3.52 -4.52
N ASP A 116 1.14 -3.38 -4.36
CA ASP A 116 1.93 -4.29 -3.52
C ASP A 116 1.45 -4.25 -2.07
N PHE A 117 1.21 -3.05 -1.54
CA PHE A 117 0.71 -2.89 -0.17
C PHE A 117 -0.68 -3.49 0.03
N GLN A 118 -1.59 -3.36 -0.94
CA GLN A 118 -2.92 -3.98 -0.89
C GLN A 118 -2.83 -5.51 -0.78
N THR A 119 -1.88 -6.13 -1.48
CA THR A 119 -1.65 -7.57 -1.40
C THR A 119 -1.28 -7.98 0.02
N ILE A 120 -0.40 -7.20 0.67
CA ILE A 120 0.00 -7.43 2.05
C ILE A 120 -1.17 -7.21 3.03
N GLN A 121 -1.99 -6.18 2.83
CA GLN A 121 -3.17 -5.94 3.68
C GLN A 121 -4.18 -7.09 3.61
N ARG A 122 -4.44 -7.63 2.41
CA ARG A 122 -5.32 -8.80 2.24
C ARG A 122 -4.77 -10.03 2.96
N LEU A 123 -3.48 -10.30 2.81
CA LEU A 123 -2.82 -11.39 3.52
C LEU A 123 -2.89 -11.22 5.04
N SER A 124 -2.76 -9.98 5.52
CA SER A 124 -2.90 -9.68 6.95
C SER A 124 -4.32 -9.94 7.45
N ALA A 125 -5.35 -9.49 6.71
CA ALA A 125 -6.74 -9.73 7.05
C ALA A 125 -7.07 -11.23 7.06
N GLU A 126 -6.57 -11.99 6.09
CA GLU A 126 -6.71 -13.45 6.00
C GLU A 126 -6.11 -14.14 7.23
N LYS A 127 -4.86 -13.83 7.59
CA LYS A 127 -4.20 -14.41 8.77
C LYS A 127 -4.93 -14.10 10.08
N THR A 128 -5.42 -12.88 10.25
CA THR A 128 -6.20 -12.51 11.45
C THR A 128 -7.53 -13.25 11.49
N ARG A 129 -8.23 -13.37 10.36
CA ARG A 129 -9.48 -14.12 10.25
C ARG A 129 -9.29 -15.62 10.53
N ASP A 130 -8.23 -16.21 10.03
CA ASP A 130 -7.89 -17.61 10.29
C ASP A 130 -7.59 -17.84 11.78
N TYR A 131 -6.88 -16.91 12.42
CA TYR A 131 -6.64 -16.95 13.86
C TYR A 131 -7.94 -16.93 14.66
N VAL A 132 -8.84 -15.97 14.36
CA VAL A 132 -10.15 -15.85 15.03
C VAL A 132 -10.97 -17.12 14.84
N THR A 133 -11.01 -17.66 13.62
CA THR A 133 -11.76 -18.88 13.30
C THR A 133 -11.21 -20.09 14.05
N ALA A 134 -9.88 -20.27 14.08
CA ALA A 134 -9.23 -21.36 14.81
C ALA A 134 -9.43 -21.24 16.32
N ALA A 135 -9.39 -20.03 16.87
CA ALA A 135 -9.61 -19.77 18.29
C ALA A 135 -11.04 -20.10 18.72
N ARG A 136 -12.05 -19.67 17.95
CA ARG A 136 -13.46 -20.00 18.20
C ARG A 136 -13.73 -21.50 18.11
N GLN A 137 -13.13 -22.21 17.15
CA GLN A 137 -13.27 -23.67 17.04
C GLN A 137 -12.67 -24.41 18.25
N ALA A 138 -11.52 -23.96 18.75
CA ALA A 138 -10.90 -24.55 19.94
C ALA A 138 -11.73 -24.31 21.22
N GLN A 139 -12.40 -23.16 21.35
CA GLN A 139 -13.35 -22.92 22.45
C GLN A 139 -14.59 -23.82 22.37
N GLN A 140 -15.08 -24.13 21.16
CA GLN A 140 -16.22 -25.05 21.01
C GLN A 140 -15.85 -26.49 21.38
N LEU A 141 -14.65 -26.95 21.00
CA LEU A 141 -14.16 -28.30 21.31
C LEU A 141 -13.92 -28.51 22.81
N THR A 142 -13.48 -27.48 23.54
CA THR A 142 -13.30 -27.54 25.00
C THR A 142 -14.63 -27.50 25.77
N HIS A 143 -15.70 -27.01 25.15
CA HIS A 143 -17.05 -26.98 25.74
C HIS A 143 -17.82 -28.30 25.52
N ASP A 144 -17.48 -29.10 24.50
CA ASP A 144 -18.10 -30.41 24.22
C ASP A 144 -17.50 -31.56 25.05
N GLU A 145 -16.40 -31.35 25.80
CA GLU A 145 -15.87 -32.33 26.78
C GLU A 145 -16.57 -32.29 28.15
N ASP A 146 -17.59 -31.44 28.34
CA ASP A 146 -18.41 -31.40 29.56
C ASP A 146 -19.79 -32.07 29.35
N VAL A 147 -19.79 -33.27 28.76
CA VAL A 147 -20.95 -34.17 28.87
C VAL A 147 -20.90 -34.79 30.27
N PRO A 148 -21.86 -34.51 31.18
CA PRO A 148 -21.86 -35.13 32.48
C PRO A 148 -21.99 -36.63 32.29
N THR A 149 -21.04 -37.37 32.88
CA THR A 149 -21.05 -38.83 32.93
C THR A 149 -22.19 -39.30 33.82
N ASN A 150 -23.43 -39.23 33.33
CA ASN A 150 -24.56 -39.91 33.95
C ASN A 150 -25.75 -40.02 32.97
N ASP A 151 -25.68 -40.96 32.03
CA ASP A 151 -26.78 -41.91 31.81
C ASP A 151 -26.42 -42.97 30.77
N LEU A 152 -26.48 -44.23 31.21
CA LEU A 152 -26.41 -45.39 30.34
C LEU A 152 -27.79 -45.59 29.68
N ALA A 153 -27.94 -45.31 28.38
CA ALA A 153 -28.96 -45.96 27.55
C ALA A 153 -28.71 -45.83 26.03
N TYR A 154 -28.13 -46.87 25.44
CA TYR A 154 -28.47 -47.45 24.13
C TYR A 154 -28.82 -46.49 22.96
N SER A 155 -27.87 -46.30 22.02
CA SER A 155 -28.16 -46.25 20.57
C SER A 155 -26.91 -46.50 19.71
N PRO A 156 -27.03 -47.10 18.50
CA PRO A 156 -25.94 -47.79 17.80
C PRO A 156 -25.10 -46.87 16.90
N PRO A 157 -23.94 -47.34 16.38
CA PRO A 157 -22.96 -46.50 15.71
C PRO A 157 -23.38 -46.20 14.26
N LYS A 158 -23.32 -44.94 13.85
CA LYS A 158 -23.25 -44.59 12.43
C LYS A 158 -21.83 -44.17 12.07
N SER A 159 -21.16 -45.09 11.38
CA SER A 159 -19.95 -44.88 10.61
C SER A 159 -20.09 -43.76 9.59
N GLY A 160 -18.99 -43.04 9.36
CA GLY A 160 -18.67 -42.46 8.05
C GLY A 160 -18.31 -40.98 8.08
N GLY A 161 -17.02 -40.66 8.09
CA GLY A 161 -16.57 -39.28 7.86
C GLY A 161 -15.12 -39.04 8.21
N GLN A 162 -14.22 -39.56 7.37
CA GLN A 162 -12.90 -39.00 7.04
C GLN A 162 -12.10 -38.38 8.20
N GLN A 163 -11.09 -39.15 8.66
CA GLN A 163 -9.87 -38.60 9.25
C GLN A 163 -9.18 -37.70 8.22
N GLN A 164 -9.67 -36.48 8.06
CA GLN A 164 -8.88 -35.43 7.48
C GLN A 164 -7.88 -35.07 8.57
N GLN A 165 -6.61 -35.43 8.35
CA GLN A 165 -5.48 -34.87 9.08
C GLN A 165 -5.49 -33.36 8.81
N VAL A 166 -6.40 -32.64 9.46
CA VAL A 166 -6.33 -31.19 9.55
C VAL A 166 -5.07 -30.98 10.37
N GLN A 167 -4.05 -30.44 9.70
CA GLN A 167 -2.85 -29.97 10.35
C GLN A 167 -3.30 -28.94 11.37
N VAL A 168 -3.53 -29.40 12.61
CA VAL A 168 -4.00 -28.60 13.74
C VAL A 168 -3.07 -27.40 13.78
N PRO A 169 -3.56 -26.17 13.47
CA PRO A 169 -2.71 -25.00 13.51
C PRO A 169 -2.07 -24.95 14.90
N LEU A 170 -0.79 -24.57 15.01
CA LEU A 170 -0.11 -24.49 16.31
C LEU A 170 -0.92 -23.69 17.34
N ILE A 171 -1.69 -22.71 16.86
CA ILE A 171 -2.68 -21.92 17.60
C ILE A 171 -3.71 -22.81 18.30
N GLN A 172 -4.28 -23.79 17.60
CA GLN A 172 -5.27 -24.72 18.18
C GLN A 172 -4.65 -25.64 19.22
N GLN A 173 -3.36 -26.02 19.10
CA GLN A 173 -2.67 -26.81 20.13
C GLN A 173 -2.30 -25.97 21.37
N GLN A 174 -1.88 -24.70 21.19
CA GLN A 174 -1.64 -23.81 22.33
C GLN A 174 -2.93 -23.46 23.07
N LEU A 175 -4.04 -23.26 22.34
CA LEU A 175 -5.31 -22.86 22.95
C LEU A 175 -6.04 -24.03 23.61
N ALA A 176 -5.90 -25.26 23.10
CA ALA A 176 -6.49 -26.46 23.69
C ALA A 176 -5.84 -26.89 25.03
N LEU A 177 -4.65 -26.37 25.37
CA LEU A 177 -3.95 -26.70 26.62
C LEU A 177 -4.29 -25.74 27.78
N ALA A 178 -4.99 -24.64 27.49
CA ALA A 178 -5.45 -23.67 28.48
C ALA A 178 -6.73 -24.18 29.16
N GLN A 179 -6.67 -24.39 30.48
CA GLN A 179 -7.76 -24.93 31.28
C GLN A 179 -8.94 -23.93 31.40
N GLN A 180 -10.12 -24.46 31.75
CA GLN A 180 -11.45 -23.82 31.73
C GLN A 180 -11.60 -22.45 32.45
N ASP A 181 -10.63 -22.00 33.26
CA ASP A 181 -10.62 -20.68 33.94
C ASP A 181 -10.12 -19.52 33.05
N GLU A 182 -9.58 -19.79 31.85
CA GLU A 182 -9.06 -18.77 30.91
C GLU A 182 -10.03 -18.36 29.80
N GLY A 183 -11.30 -18.80 29.86
CA GLY A 183 -12.31 -18.50 28.82
C GLY A 183 -12.51 -17.01 28.56
N ASP A 184 -12.58 -16.19 29.61
CA ASP A 184 -12.73 -14.73 29.50
C ASP A 184 -11.50 -14.07 28.87
N PHE A 185 -10.30 -14.58 29.17
CA PHE A 185 -9.05 -14.08 28.58
C PHE A 185 -8.98 -14.42 27.09
N GLN A 186 -9.35 -15.64 26.71
CA GLN A 186 -9.41 -16.06 25.31
C GLN A 186 -10.45 -15.27 24.51
N GLU A 187 -11.64 -15.03 25.08
CA GLU A 187 -12.66 -14.19 24.44
C GLU A 187 -12.14 -12.76 24.24
N SER A 188 -11.45 -12.19 25.24
CA SER A 188 -10.86 -10.84 25.11
C SER A 188 -9.85 -10.75 23.97
N LEU A 189 -9.02 -11.79 23.78
CA LEU A 189 -8.06 -11.87 22.68
C LEU A 189 -8.76 -12.05 21.32
N ILE A 190 -9.86 -12.81 21.26
CA ILE A 190 -10.65 -12.97 20.04
C ILE A 190 -11.29 -11.63 19.64
N VAL A 191 -11.88 -10.92 20.59
CA VAL A 191 -12.48 -9.60 20.36
C VAL A 191 -11.44 -8.60 19.85
N GLU A 192 -10.26 -8.53 20.47
CA GLU A 192 -9.16 -7.67 20.00
C GLU A 192 -8.79 -7.96 18.54
N ARG A 193 -8.76 -9.24 18.15
CA ARG A 193 -8.41 -9.66 16.78
C ARG A 193 -9.50 -9.33 15.77
N GLU A 194 -10.76 -9.41 16.17
CA GLU A 194 -11.87 -8.96 15.33
C GLU A 194 -11.84 -7.45 15.11
N GLU A 195 -11.51 -6.67 16.14
CA GLU A 195 -11.31 -5.22 16.01
C GLU A 195 -10.13 -4.91 15.07
N GLU A 196 -9.01 -5.63 15.20
CA GLU A 196 -7.87 -5.50 14.30
C GLU A 196 -8.27 -5.82 12.85
N SER A 197 -9.01 -6.91 12.63
CA SER A 197 -9.49 -7.30 11.31
C SER A 197 -10.36 -6.22 10.67
N ARG A 198 -11.33 -5.66 11.42
CA ARG A 198 -12.15 -4.53 10.97
C ARG A 198 -11.31 -3.29 10.66
N GLY A 199 -10.30 -3.01 11.47
CA GLY A 199 -9.37 -1.89 11.25
C GLY A 199 -8.52 -2.05 9.98
N ILE A 200 -8.17 -3.29 9.61
CA ILE A 200 -7.50 -3.59 8.34
C ILE A 200 -8.47 -3.40 7.16
N GLU A 201 -9.71 -3.90 7.27
CA GLU A 201 -10.75 -3.78 6.24
C GLU A 201 -11.15 -2.33 5.95
N GLN A 202 -11.32 -1.51 6.99
CA GLN A 202 -11.53 -0.07 6.85
C GLN A 202 -10.34 0.56 6.11
N GLY A 203 -9.12 0.17 6.47
CA GLY A 203 -7.90 0.63 5.81
C GLY A 203 -7.84 0.30 4.32
N ILE A 204 -8.30 -0.88 3.92
CA ILE A 204 -8.41 -1.28 2.50
C ILE A 204 -9.39 -0.37 1.78
N THR A 205 -10.52 -0.04 2.42
CA THR A 205 -11.53 0.86 1.85
C THR A 205 -10.97 2.26 1.63
N GLU A 206 -10.27 2.81 2.62
CA GLU A 206 -9.62 4.13 2.51
C GLU A 206 -8.57 4.17 1.38
N LEU A 207 -7.79 3.10 1.20
CA LEU A 207 -6.81 3.04 0.12
C LEU A 207 -7.44 2.84 -1.27
N ASN A 208 -8.62 2.23 -1.34
CA ASN A 208 -9.34 2.13 -2.61
C ASN A 208 -9.76 3.50 -3.16
N GLU A 209 -10.02 4.48 -2.30
CA GLU A 209 -10.27 5.86 -2.74
C GLU A 209 -9.02 6.45 -3.39
N ILE A 210 -7.86 6.30 -2.75
CA ILE A 210 -6.56 6.70 -3.31
C ILE A 210 -6.30 5.99 -4.65
N PHE A 211 -6.62 4.70 -4.75
CA PHE A 211 -6.44 3.92 -5.98
C PHE A 211 -7.29 4.44 -7.13
N ARG A 212 -8.56 4.79 -6.88
CA ARG A 212 -9.43 5.38 -7.90
C ARG A 212 -8.88 6.70 -8.40
N ASP A 213 -8.46 7.56 -7.47
CA ASP A 213 -7.87 8.86 -7.81
C ASP A 213 -6.61 8.67 -8.66
N LEU A 214 -5.72 7.75 -8.27
CA LEU A 214 -4.50 7.44 -9.03
C LEU A 214 -4.81 6.81 -10.40
N GLY A 215 -5.81 5.93 -10.49
CA GLY A 215 -6.22 5.31 -11.74
C GLY A 215 -6.71 6.35 -12.75
N THR A 216 -7.45 7.36 -12.30
CA THR A 216 -7.85 8.48 -13.17
C THR A 216 -6.64 9.31 -13.62
N MET A 217 -5.70 9.61 -12.71
CA MET A 217 -4.47 10.32 -13.06
C MET A 217 -3.64 9.55 -14.09
N VAL A 218 -3.38 8.25 -13.89
CA VAL A 218 -2.52 7.45 -14.76
C VAL A 218 -3.16 7.20 -16.13
N SER A 219 -4.47 6.97 -16.18
CA SER A 219 -5.19 6.78 -17.46
C SER A 219 -5.19 8.04 -18.33
N GLN A 220 -5.40 9.22 -17.73
CA GLN A 220 -5.29 10.50 -18.43
C GLN A 220 -3.88 10.77 -18.99
N GLN A 221 -2.85 10.17 -18.39
CA GLN A 221 -1.45 10.32 -18.80
C GLN A 221 -1.00 9.29 -19.86
N GLY A 222 -1.75 8.20 -20.05
CA GLY A 222 -1.40 7.09 -20.94
C GLY A 222 -1.41 7.41 -22.44
N GLU A 223 -2.12 8.46 -22.85
CA GLU A 223 -2.21 8.89 -24.26
C GLU A 223 -0.98 9.70 -24.73
N ILE A 224 -0.12 10.16 -23.81
CA ILE A 224 0.99 11.11 -24.11
C ILE A 224 2.37 10.44 -24.13
N ILE A 225 2.48 9.17 -23.74
CA ILE A 225 3.77 8.46 -23.69
C ILE A 225 4.34 8.23 -25.11
N ASP A 226 3.48 8.16 -26.14
CA ASP A 226 3.91 8.04 -27.54
C ASP A 226 4.69 9.27 -28.04
N ASP A 227 4.52 10.45 -27.41
CA ASP A 227 5.24 11.65 -27.81
C ASP A 227 6.71 11.65 -27.34
N ILE A 228 7.07 10.90 -26.30
CA ILE A 228 8.44 10.90 -25.76
C ILE A 228 9.41 10.17 -26.69
N GLU A 229 8.97 9.10 -27.35
CA GLU A 229 9.78 8.43 -28.40
C GLU A 229 10.07 9.39 -29.55
N VAL A 230 9.11 10.25 -29.89
CA VAL A 230 9.25 11.30 -30.91
C VAL A 230 10.26 12.38 -30.47
N TYR A 231 10.24 12.84 -29.21
CA TYR A 231 11.18 13.87 -28.73
C TYR A 231 12.61 13.35 -28.49
N VAL A 232 12.78 12.10 -28.05
CA VAL A 232 14.10 11.45 -27.94
C VAL A 232 14.69 11.22 -29.34
N GLY A 233 13.86 10.78 -30.30
CA GLY A 233 14.24 10.68 -31.71
C GLY A 233 14.71 12.01 -32.30
N ASN A 234 14.01 13.10 -32.02
CA ASN A 234 14.35 14.46 -32.47
C ASN A 234 15.63 15.01 -31.82
N THR A 235 15.89 14.70 -30.54
CA THR A 235 17.12 15.12 -29.86
C THR A 235 18.34 14.38 -30.43
N ALA A 236 18.22 13.06 -30.65
CA ALA A 236 19.28 12.26 -31.24
C ALA A 236 19.61 12.66 -32.70
N THR A 237 18.60 13.07 -33.48
CA THR A 237 18.81 13.60 -34.84
C THR A 237 19.43 15.01 -34.82
N SER A 238 19.02 15.87 -33.89
CA SER A 238 19.59 17.22 -33.73
C SER A 238 21.08 17.18 -33.35
N THR A 239 21.52 16.20 -32.54
CA THR A 239 22.95 16.02 -32.22
C THR A 239 23.77 15.38 -33.34
N LYS A 240 23.13 14.73 -34.32
CA LYS A 240 23.80 14.16 -35.50
C LYS A 240 23.93 15.15 -36.66
N ALA A 241 23.15 16.23 -36.63
CA ALA A 241 23.14 17.27 -37.66
C ALA A 241 24.03 18.49 -37.31
N ALA A 242 24.82 18.41 -36.23
CA ALA A 242 25.78 19.41 -35.79
C ALA A 242 27.23 18.93 -36.03
#